data_AF-A0A8S1VVG8-F1
#
_entry.id   AF-A0A8S1VVG8-F1
#
_cell.length_a   1.000
_cell.length_b   1.000
_cell.length_c   1.000
_cell.angle_alpha   90.00
_cell.angle_beta   90.00
_cell.angle_gamma   90.00
#
_symmetry.space_group_name_H-M   'P 1'
#
loop_
_entity.id
_entity.type
_entity.pdbx_description
1 polymer ?
#
loop_
_entity_poly.entity_id
_entity_poly.type
_entity_poly.pdbx_seq_one_letter_code
_entity_poly.pdbx_strand_id
1 'polypeptide(L)'
;MNDLIVPIIIIILSLFSIISCGFLIYIYGSFRELRNDQFTIVLQIIVFNLIFDFILFGDSIGYLFLRNTTFQLSEKPVICYTQSFFIVYCVLSSTLWTSIIIHSLFHSLKESEGNQYMQSYYPGLGYGIPLLISIMYVLFVKKTNYY
;
A
#
# COMPACT_ATOMS: atom_id res chain seq x y z
N MET A 1 -20.25 -14.94 -16.96
CA MET A 1 -20.67 -13.54 -16.67
C MET A 1 -20.21 -13.09 -15.29
N ASN A 2 -20.28 -13.95 -14.27
CA ASN A 2 -19.85 -13.61 -12.90
C ASN A 2 -18.36 -13.24 -12.76
N ASP A 3 -17.48 -13.84 -13.56
CA ASP A 3 -16.02 -13.58 -13.48
C ASP A 3 -15.62 -12.15 -13.90
N LEU A 4 -16.52 -11.40 -14.55
CA LEU A 4 -16.30 -10.01 -14.95
C LEU A 4 -16.75 -9.01 -13.88
N ILE A 5 -17.62 -9.41 -12.96
CA ILE A 5 -18.21 -8.50 -11.99
C ILE A 5 -17.14 -8.01 -11.02
N VAL A 6 -16.30 -8.93 -10.52
CA VAL A 6 -15.21 -8.64 -9.58
C VAL A 6 -14.21 -7.61 -10.13
N PRO A 7 -13.58 -7.81 -11.31
CA PRO A 7 -12.61 -6.83 -11.83
C PRO A 7 -13.25 -5.47 -12.13
N ILE A 8 -14.50 -5.42 -12.59
CA ILE A 8 -15.21 -4.15 -12.82
C ILE A 8 -15.43 -3.40 -11.50
N ILE A 9 -15.86 -4.08 -10.45
CA ILE A 9 -16.03 -3.48 -9.12
C ILE A 9 -14.69 -2.95 -8.60
N ILE A 10 -13.62 -3.74 -8.72
CA ILE A 10 -12.28 -3.33 -8.28
C ILE A 10 -11.83 -2.07 -9.01
N ILE A 11 -12.04 -1.98 -10.33
CA ILE A 11 -11.69 -0.78 -11.12
C ILE A 11 -12.42 0.45 -10.60
N ILE A 12 -13.73 0.36 -10.38
CA ILE A 12 -14.55 1.49 -9.93
C ILE A 12 -14.10 1.95 -8.53
N LEU A 13 -13.91 1.00 -7.60
CA LEU A 13 -13.46 1.31 -6.24
C LEU A 13 -12.04 1.89 -6.23
N SER A 14 -11.14 1.32 -7.02
CA SER A 14 -9.75 1.80 -7.12
C SER A 14 -9.71 3.22 -7.71
N LEU A 15 -10.52 3.53 -8.73
CA LEU A 15 -10.61 4.88 -9.28
C LEU A 15 -11.07 5.90 -8.24
N PHE A 16 -12.13 5.58 -7.50
CA PHE A 16 -12.64 6.45 -6.44
C PHE A 16 -11.58 6.68 -5.35
N SER A 17 -10.88 5.61 -4.96
CA SER A 17 -9.81 5.68 -3.96
C SER A 17 -8.60 6.47 -4.46
N ILE A 18 -8.13 6.25 -5.70
CA ILE A 18 -7.02 6.99 -6.32
C ILE A 18 -7.32 8.50 -6.36
N ILE A 19 -8.53 8.87 -6.79
CA ILE A 19 -8.95 10.28 -6.84
C ILE A 19 -8.97 10.88 -5.43
N SER A 20 -9.52 10.16 -4.46
CA SER A 20 -9.61 10.61 -3.06
C SER A 20 -8.21 10.76 -2.43
N CYS A 21 -7.33 9.78 -2.62
CA CYS A 21 -5.95 9.80 -2.13
C CYS A 21 -5.15 10.94 -2.79
N GLY A 22 -5.27 11.11 -4.10
CA GLY A 22 -4.63 12.20 -4.84
C GLY A 22 -5.08 13.57 -4.35
N PHE A 23 -6.38 13.73 -4.07
CA PHE A 23 -6.93 14.95 -3.51
C PHE A 23 -6.37 15.25 -2.10
N LEU A 24 -6.27 14.25 -1.23
CA LEU A 24 -5.69 14.41 0.10
C LEU A 24 -4.19 14.78 0.07
N ILE A 25 -3.41 14.14 -0.82
CA ILE A 25 -2.00 14.48 -1.04
C ILE A 25 -1.87 15.93 -1.54
N TYR A 26 -2.74 16.35 -2.46
CA TYR A 26 -2.76 17.72 -2.96
C TYR A 26 -3.06 18.74 -1.85
N ILE A 27 -4.06 18.49 -1.00
CA ILE A 27 -4.38 19.32 0.15
C ILE A 27 -3.16 19.42 1.09
N TYR A 28 -2.57 18.28 1.47
CA TYR A 28 -1.39 18.26 2.33
C TYR A 28 -0.22 19.06 1.75
N GLY A 29 0.01 18.95 0.44
CA GLY A 29 1.05 19.71 -0.26
C GLY A 29 0.78 21.23 -0.26
N SER A 30 -0.48 21.61 -0.44
CA SER A 30 -0.93 23.00 -0.60
C SER A 30 -0.96 23.77 0.72
N PHE A 31 -1.43 23.15 1.81
CA PHE A 31 -1.59 23.82 3.10
C PHE A 31 -0.40 23.53 4.02
N ARG A 32 0.49 24.53 4.19
CA ARG A 32 1.65 24.41 5.09
C ARG A 32 1.26 24.14 6.55
N GLU A 33 0.11 24.64 6.98
CA GLU A 33 -0.44 24.48 8.33
C GLU A 33 -0.73 23.02 8.68
N LEU A 34 -0.95 22.15 7.67
CA LEU A 34 -1.20 20.72 7.86
C LEU A 34 0.08 19.89 7.99
N ARG A 35 1.26 20.48 7.85
CA ARG A 35 2.56 19.78 7.89
C ARG A 35 3.01 19.53 9.34
N ASN A 36 2.22 18.75 10.05
CA ASN A 36 2.53 18.22 11.38
C ASN A 36 2.99 16.75 11.26
N ASP A 37 3.68 16.23 12.27
CA ASP A 37 4.19 14.86 12.34
C ASP A 37 3.07 13.82 12.21
N GLN A 38 1.94 14.05 12.88
CA GLN A 38 0.76 13.17 12.79
C GLN A 38 0.21 13.09 11.35
N PHE A 39 0.10 14.24 10.67
CA PHE A 39 -0.33 14.27 9.28
C PHE A 39 0.70 13.66 8.33
N THR A 40 1.99 13.74 8.68
CA THR A 40 3.06 13.09 7.92
C THR A 40 2.96 11.57 8.01
N ILE A 41 2.59 11.01 9.17
CA ILE A 41 2.28 9.58 9.31
C ILE A 41 1.06 9.20 8.46
N VAL A 42 -0.02 9.99 8.53
CA VAL A 42 -1.23 9.76 7.72
C VAL A 42 -0.92 9.84 6.22
N LEU A 43 -0.03 10.73 5.79
CA LEU A 43 0.42 10.81 4.42
C LEU A 43 1.08 9.51 3.97
N GLN A 44 1.87 8.84 4.82
CA GLN A 44 2.46 7.54 4.47
C GLN A 44 1.39 6.48 4.24
N ILE A 45 0.35 6.42 5.08
CA ILE A 45 -0.79 5.51 4.90
C ILE A 45 -1.45 5.78 3.53
N ILE A 46 -1.72 7.04 3.21
CA ILE A 46 -2.33 7.44 1.94
C ILE A 46 -1.46 7.04 0.75
N VAL A 47 -0.14 7.24 0.82
CA VAL A 47 0.80 6.88 -0.25
C VAL A 47 0.80 5.37 -0.49
N PHE A 48 0.84 4.55 0.56
CA PHE A 48 0.80 3.08 0.39
C PHE A 48 -0.53 2.59 -0.16
N ASN A 49 -1.65 3.15 0.28
CA ASN A 49 -2.95 2.84 -0.29
C ASN A 49 -3.04 3.24 -1.76
N LEU A 50 -2.52 4.42 -2.12
CA LEU A 50 -2.48 4.88 -3.51
C LEU A 50 -1.66 3.95 -4.40
N ILE A 51 -0.47 3.53 -3.95
CA ILE A 51 0.37 2.58 -4.71
C ILE A 51 -0.38 1.24 -4.89
N PHE A 52 -1.00 0.75 -3.83
CA PHE A 52 -1.80 -0.48 -3.87
C PHE A 52 -2.97 -0.38 -4.86
N ASP A 53 -3.71 0.72 -4.84
CA ASP A 53 -4.84 0.95 -5.74
C ASP A 53 -4.40 1.06 -7.21
N PHE A 54 -3.25 1.68 -7.49
CA PHE A 54 -2.69 1.70 -8.84
C PHE A 54 -2.34 0.30 -9.35
N ILE A 55 -1.80 -0.56 -8.48
CA ILE A 55 -1.49 -1.96 -8.84
C ILE A 55 -2.77 -2.72 -9.14
N LEU A 56 -3.79 -2.64 -8.26
CA LEU A 56 -5.08 -3.32 -8.45
C LEU A 56 -5.83 -2.82 -9.69
N PHE A 57 -5.83 -1.51 -9.91
CA PHE A 57 -6.43 -0.90 -11.09
C PHE A 57 -5.76 -1.39 -12.37
N GLY A 58 -4.42 -1.40 -12.41
CA GLY A 58 -3.66 -1.88 -13.55
C GLY A 58 -3.89 -3.38 -13.82
N ASP A 59 -3.91 -4.21 -12.78
CA ASP A 59 -4.15 -5.64 -12.88
C ASP A 59 -5.57 -5.94 -13.40
N SER A 60 -6.58 -5.29 -12.83
CA SER A 60 -7.98 -5.48 -13.21
C SER A 60 -8.28 -4.98 -14.63
N ILE A 61 -7.69 -3.85 -15.03
CA ILE A 61 -7.76 -3.36 -16.41
C ILE A 61 -7.05 -4.34 -17.35
N GLY A 62 -5.83 -4.76 -17.02
CA GLY A 62 -5.08 -5.73 -17.78
C GLY A 62 -5.88 -7.00 -18.02
N TYR A 63 -6.51 -7.53 -16.97
CA TYR A 63 -7.39 -8.68 -17.07
C TYR A 63 -8.54 -8.47 -18.05
N LEU A 64 -9.25 -7.32 -17.99
CA LEU A 64 -10.37 -7.04 -18.90
C LEU A 64 -9.95 -6.90 -20.37
N PHE A 65 -8.82 -6.23 -20.64
CA PHE A 65 -8.37 -5.98 -22.02
C PHE A 65 -7.63 -7.18 -22.65
N LEU A 66 -6.86 -7.93 -21.86
CA LEU A 66 -6.03 -9.03 -22.36
C LEU A 66 -6.78 -10.36 -22.44
N ARG A 67 -7.98 -10.47 -21.84
CA ARG A 67 -8.80 -11.69 -21.80
C ARG A 67 -9.02 -12.36 -23.17
N ASN A 68 -9.17 -11.57 -24.23
CA ASN A 68 -9.44 -12.06 -25.59
C ASN A 68 -8.17 -12.11 -26.46
N THR A 69 -7.02 -11.79 -25.90
CA THR A 69 -5.73 -11.82 -26.61
C THR A 69 -4.95 -13.07 -26.21
N THR A 70 -4.08 -13.56 -27.10
CA THR A 70 -3.10 -14.61 -26.77
C THR A 70 -2.06 -14.16 -25.73
N PHE A 71 -2.07 -12.88 -25.37
CA PHE A 71 -1.12 -12.25 -24.45
C PHE A 71 -1.55 -12.50 -23.00
N GLN A 72 -1.30 -13.71 -22.49
CA GLN A 72 -1.65 -14.06 -21.12
C GLN A 72 -0.59 -13.55 -20.15
N LEU A 73 -1.01 -12.88 -19.07
CA LEU A 73 -0.10 -12.41 -18.02
C LEU A 73 0.71 -13.56 -17.36
N SER A 74 0.20 -14.80 -17.45
CA SER A 74 0.90 -16.02 -17.02
C SER A 74 2.24 -16.23 -17.74
N GLU A 75 2.42 -15.66 -18.93
CA GLU A 75 3.65 -15.76 -19.73
C GLU A 75 4.75 -14.80 -19.23
N LYS A 76 4.44 -13.90 -18.30
CA LYS A 76 5.40 -12.95 -17.70
C LYS A 76 5.52 -13.14 -16.18
N PRO A 77 6.09 -14.26 -15.70
CA PRO A 77 6.13 -14.59 -14.28
C PRO A 77 6.80 -13.52 -13.43
N VAL A 78 7.82 -12.83 -13.97
CA VAL A 78 8.54 -11.77 -13.25
C VAL A 78 7.62 -10.60 -12.87
N ILE A 79 6.68 -10.22 -13.75
CA ILE A 79 5.76 -9.12 -13.49
C ILE A 79 4.78 -9.52 -12.39
N CYS A 80 4.20 -10.73 -12.47
CA CYS A 80 3.28 -11.24 -11.45
C CYS A 80 3.95 -11.36 -10.07
N TYR A 81 5.19 -11.86 -10.00
CA TYR A 81 5.94 -11.92 -8.73
C TYR A 81 6.23 -10.53 -8.16
N THR A 82 6.59 -9.58 -9.02
CA THR A 82 6.88 -8.20 -8.61
C THR A 82 5.60 -7.52 -8.11
N GLN A 83 4.48 -7.67 -8.81
CA GLN A 83 3.18 -7.16 -8.38
C GLN A 83 2.75 -7.77 -7.04
N SER A 84 2.85 -9.09 -6.89
CA SER A 84 2.53 -9.79 -5.64
C SER A 84 3.37 -9.27 -4.47
N PHE A 85 4.68 -9.07 -4.68
CA PHE A 85 5.57 -8.48 -3.68
C PHE A 85 5.11 -7.09 -3.25
N PHE A 86 4.83 -6.19 -4.21
CA PHE A 86 4.41 -4.83 -3.91
C PHE A 86 3.04 -4.78 -3.24
N ILE A 87 2.09 -5.63 -3.63
CA ILE A 87 0.78 -5.77 -2.98
C ILE A 87 0.96 -6.10 -1.50
N VAL A 88 1.72 -7.16 -1.19
CA VAL A 88 1.97 -7.59 0.20
C VAL A 88 2.69 -6.50 0.99
N TYR A 89 3.71 -5.88 0.38
CA TYR A 89 4.46 -4.79 1.00
C TYR A 89 3.57 -3.58 1.33
N CYS A 90 2.72 -3.14 0.40
CA CYS A 90 1.85 -1.98 0.61
C CYS A 90 0.82 -2.23 1.70
N VAL A 91 0.22 -3.42 1.73
CA VAL A 91 -0.76 -3.80 2.77
C VAL A 91 -0.11 -3.82 4.15
N LEU A 92 1.03 -4.49 4.29
CA LEU A 92 1.77 -4.56 5.57
C LEU A 92 2.25 -3.17 6.03
N SER A 93 2.76 -2.36 5.10
CA SER A 93 3.23 -1.01 5.40
C SER A 93 2.08 -0.10 5.84
N SER A 94 0.97 -0.07 5.09
CA SER A 94 -0.23 0.69 5.46
C SER A 94 -0.78 0.27 6.83
N THR A 95 -0.77 -1.04 7.13
CA THR A 95 -1.19 -1.57 8.43
C THR A 95 -0.28 -1.10 9.57
N LEU A 96 1.04 -1.14 9.38
CA LEU A 96 1.98 -0.68 10.41
C LEU A 96 1.95 0.82 10.60
N TRP A 97 1.85 1.62 9.54
CA TRP A 97 1.67 3.06 9.66
C TRP A 97 0.36 3.42 10.38
N THR A 98 -0.70 2.64 10.17
CA THR A 98 -1.96 2.77 10.92
C THR A 98 -1.75 2.43 12.41
N SER A 99 -0.99 1.39 12.73
CA SER A 99 -0.65 1.07 14.12
C SER A 99 0.21 2.16 14.78
N ILE A 100 1.16 2.73 14.04
CA ILE A 100 2.04 3.82 14.48
C ILE A 100 1.23 5.07 14.82
N ILE A 101 0.25 5.48 13.98
CA ILE A 101 -0.57 6.66 14.30
C ILE A 101 -1.44 6.42 15.54
N ILE A 102 -2.04 5.23 15.69
CA ILE A 102 -2.83 4.87 16.88
C ILE A 102 -1.95 4.93 18.13
N HIS A 103 -0.75 4.37 18.06
CA HIS A 103 0.22 4.40 19.15
C HIS A 103 0.68 5.83 19.49
N SER A 104 0.95 6.65 18.47
CA SER A 104 1.32 8.06 18.64
C SER A 104 0.20 8.86 19.31
N LEU A 105 -1.06 8.64 18.91
CA LEU A 105 -2.22 9.29 19.52
C LEU A 105 -2.40 8.86 20.98
N PHE A 106 -2.23 7.56 21.28
CA PHE A 106 -2.30 7.05 22.65
C PHE A 106 -1.26 7.72 23.57
N HIS A 107 0.00 7.82 23.13
CA HIS A 107 1.05 8.51 23.89
C HIS A 107 0.75 10.00 24.06
N SER A 108 0.28 10.67 23.00
CA SER A 108 -0.06 12.10 23.05
C SER A 108 -1.17 12.40 24.05
N LEU A 109 -2.08 11.45 24.30
CA LEU A 109 -3.17 11.59 25.27
C LEU A 109 -2.76 11.22 26.71
N LYS A 110 -1.76 10.34 26.87
CA LYS A 110 -1.39 9.76 28.17
C LYS A 110 -0.17 10.44 28.81
N GLU A 111 0.79 10.90 28.02
CA GLU A 111 2.02 11.53 28.51
C GLU A 111 1.97 13.04 28.29
N SER A 112 2.31 13.83 29.32
CA SER A 112 2.28 15.30 29.23
C SER A 112 3.47 15.89 28.47
N GLU A 113 4.50 15.09 28.16
CA GLU A 113 5.70 15.51 27.44
C GLU A 113 5.82 14.76 26.12
N GLY A 114 6.09 15.51 25.03
CA GLY A 114 6.24 14.94 23.69
C GLY A 114 7.51 14.10 23.60
N ASN A 115 7.35 12.78 23.46
CA ASN A 115 8.46 11.85 23.36
C ASN A 115 9.05 11.83 21.93
N GLN A 116 9.79 12.89 21.57
CA GLN A 116 10.39 13.09 20.23
C GLN A 116 11.30 11.93 19.79
N TYR A 117 11.88 11.18 20.73
CA TYR A 117 12.73 10.03 20.42
C TYR A 117 11.97 8.88 19.76
N MET A 118 10.68 8.68 20.08
CA MET A 118 9.88 7.61 19.47
C MET A 118 9.65 7.81 17.97
N GLN A 119 9.54 9.06 17.52
CA GLN A 119 9.28 9.38 16.13
C GLN A 119 10.41 8.93 15.19
N SER A 120 11.66 8.93 15.67
CA SER A 120 12.82 8.50 14.89
C SER A 120 12.77 7.02 14.48
N TYR A 121 12.05 6.18 15.22
CA TYR A 121 11.92 4.75 14.95
C TYR A 121 10.77 4.42 13.99
N TYR A 122 9.80 5.34 13.80
CA TYR A 122 8.62 5.09 12.98
C TYR A 122 8.93 4.72 11.52
N PRO A 123 9.90 5.35 10.83
CA PRO A 123 10.27 4.90 9.48
C PRO A 123 10.80 3.46 9.45
N GLY A 124 11.59 3.07 10.46
CA GLY A 124 12.11 1.70 10.57
C GLY A 124 10.99 0.66 10.74
N LEU A 125 10.00 0.99 11.56
CA LEU A 125 8.82 0.14 11.77
C LEU A 125 7.90 0.11 10.54
N GLY A 126 7.56 1.28 10.01
CA GLY A 126 6.61 1.44 8.92
C GLY A 126 7.14 0.96 7.56
N TYR A 127 8.43 1.07 7.28
CA TYR A 127 9.01 0.61 6.01
C TYR A 127 9.82 -0.69 6.13
N GLY A 128 10.61 -0.82 7.20
CA GLY A 128 11.60 -1.88 7.34
C GLY A 128 11.00 -3.25 7.62
N ILE A 129 10.10 -3.35 8.62
CA ILE A 129 9.46 -4.61 8.99
C ILE A 129 8.64 -5.19 7.82
N PRO A 130 7.78 -4.42 7.12
CA PRO A 130 7.04 -4.90 5.95
C PRO A 130 7.97 -5.39 4.84
N LEU A 131 9.08 -4.68 4.61
CA LEU A 131 10.04 -5.06 3.58
C LEU A 131 10.68 -6.41 3.90
N LEU A 132 11.11 -6.63 5.15
CA LEU A 132 11.67 -7.91 5.58
C LEU A 132 10.67 -9.05 5.42
N ILE A 133 9.42 -8.86 5.86
CA ILE A 133 8.36 -9.87 5.74
C ILE A 133 8.06 -10.18 4.26
N SER A 134 7.92 -9.15 3.42
CA SER A 134 7.65 -9.33 1.98
C SER A 134 8.80 -10.04 1.26
N ILE A 135 10.06 -9.75 1.61
CA ILE A 135 11.23 -10.46 1.05
C ILE A 135 11.21 -11.93 1.48
N MET A 136 10.98 -12.20 2.77
CA MET A 136 10.89 -13.58 3.27
C MET A 136 9.79 -14.36 2.56
N TYR A 137 8.60 -13.77 2.39
CA TYR A 137 7.49 -14.39 1.67
C TYR A 137 7.90 -14.80 0.24
N VAL A 138 8.51 -13.89 -0.52
CA VAL A 138 8.95 -14.19 -1.89
C VAL A 138 10.02 -15.30 -1.91
N LEU A 139 10.98 -15.27 -0.98
CA LEU A 139 12.01 -16.31 -0.88
C LEU A 139 11.43 -17.69 -0.58
N PHE A 140 10.45 -17.77 0.33
CA PHE A 140 9.79 -19.03 0.66
C PHE A 140 8.94 -19.56 -0.50
N VAL A 141 8.11 -18.71 -1.12
CA VAL A 141 7.26 -19.11 -2.25
C VAL A 141 8.10 -19.55 -3.45
N LYS A 142 9.21 -18.87 -3.73
CA LYS A 142 10.11 -19.28 -4.81
C LYS A 142 10.74 -20.64 -4.53
N LYS A 143 11.10 -20.94 -3.28
CA LYS A 143 11.71 -22.22 -2.91
C LYS A 143 10.76 -23.41 -3.10
N THR A 144 9.46 -23.23 -2.91
CA THR A 144 8.46 -24.30 -3.07
C THR A 144 8.19 -24.68 -4.53
N ASN A 145 8.46 -23.79 -5.50
CA ASN A 145 8.21 -24.05 -6.93
C ASN A 145 9.37 -24.76 -7.66
N TYR A 146 10.46 -25.08 -6.95
CA TYR A 146 11.62 -25.83 -7.49
C TYR A 146 11.76 -27.25 -6.92
N TYR A 147 10.79 -27.72 -6.13
CA TYR A 147 10.68 -29.08 -5.62
C TYR A 147 9.34 -29.69 -6.03
#